data_AF-A0A1I3B3G9-F1
#
_entry.id   AF-A0A1I3B3G9-F1
#
_cell.length_a   1.000
_cell.length_b   1.000
_cell.length_c   1.000
_cell.angle_alpha   90.00
_cell.angle_beta   90.00
_cell.angle_gamma   90.00
#
_symmetry.space_group_name_H-M   'P 1'
#
loop_
_entity.id
_entity.type
_entity.pdbx_description
1 polymer ?
#
loop_
_entity_poly.entity_id
_entity_poly.type
_entity_poly.pdbx_seq_one_letter_code
_entity_poly.pdbx_strand_id
1 'polypeptide(L)'
;MPKYVPYVRTAEGYIERISYAIFNSSDEHPPLYIHEQPVSGWPESRVFWAHETGPSVGIAPILSCTPDAERDVTSPSPAGSAPLLSPALD
;
A
#
# COMPACT_ATOMS: atom_id res chain seq x y z
N MET A 1 -9.31 4.00 15.04
CA MET A 1 -9.09 2.55 15.26
C MET A 1 -8.71 1.94 13.92
N PRO A 2 -7.49 1.44 13.77
CA PRO A 2 -7.06 0.75 12.56
C PRO A 2 -7.90 -0.52 12.31
N LYS A 3 -8.13 -0.81 11.03
CA LYS A 3 -8.85 -1.99 10.57
C LYS A 3 -7.87 -2.96 9.93
N TYR A 4 -8.06 -4.23 10.21
CA TYR A 4 -7.23 -5.30 9.66
C TYR A 4 -8.08 -6.36 8.98
N VAL A 5 -7.50 -7.00 7.98
CA VAL A 5 -8.01 -8.24 7.40
C VAL A 5 -7.06 -9.39 7.76
N PRO A 6 -7.57 -10.55 8.18
CA PRO A 6 -6.75 -11.73 8.44
C PRO A 6 -6.27 -12.42 7.18
N TYR A 7 -5.11 -13.05 7.29
CA TYR A 7 -4.52 -13.93 6.30
C TYR A 7 -4.10 -15.25 6.94
N VAL A 8 -4.10 -16.32 6.15
CA VAL A 8 -3.56 -17.63 6.53
C VAL A 8 -2.47 -18.00 5.54
N ARG A 9 -1.30 -18.37 6.05
CA ARG A 9 -0.25 -19.05 5.29
C ARG A 9 -0.31 -20.54 5.61
N THR A 10 -0.46 -21.39 4.59
CA THR A 10 -0.56 -22.84 4.75
C THR A 10 0.82 -23.49 4.91
N ALA A 11 0.87 -24.80 5.17
CA ALA A 11 2.13 -25.56 5.24
C ALA A 11 2.85 -25.61 3.90
N GLU A 12 2.10 -25.58 2.80
CA GLU A 12 2.58 -25.55 1.43
C GLU A 12 3.03 -24.15 0.99
N GLY A 13 2.82 -23.14 1.85
CA GLY A 13 3.19 -21.75 1.58
C GLY A 13 2.15 -20.95 0.80
N TYR A 14 0.96 -21.51 0.56
CA TYR A 14 -0.15 -20.75 -0.04
C TYR A 14 -0.64 -19.68 0.94
N ILE A 15 -1.04 -18.54 0.40
CA ILE A 15 -1.54 -17.40 1.17
C ILE A 15 -3.01 -17.20 0.81
N GLU A 16 -3.86 -17.21 1.84
CA GLU A 16 -5.29 -17.00 1.72
C GLU A 16 -5.69 -15.73 2.48
N ARG A 17 -6.49 -14.87 1.83
CA ARG A 17 -7.06 -13.67 2.43
C ARG A 17 -8.46 -13.96 2.96
N ILE A 18 -8.69 -13.77 4.25
CA ILE A 18 -9.98 -14.04 4.89
C ILE A 18 -10.84 -12.77 4.86
N SER A 19 -11.35 -12.45 3.67
CA SER A 19 -11.97 -11.15 3.35
C SER A 19 -13.19 -10.77 4.18
N TYR A 20 -13.90 -11.76 4.73
CA TYR A 20 -15.11 -11.54 5.53
C TYR A 20 -14.82 -11.33 7.02
N ALA A 21 -13.58 -11.55 7.48
CA ALA A 21 -13.21 -11.51 8.89
C ALA A 21 -12.52 -10.21 9.31
N ILE A 22 -12.92 -9.08 8.73
CA ILE A 22 -12.35 -7.75 9.02
C ILE A 22 -12.65 -7.35 10.45
N PHE A 23 -11.65 -6.84 11.18
CA PHE A 23 -11.80 -6.43 12.57
C PHE A 23 -11.10 -5.08 12.85
N ASN A 24 -11.55 -4.40 13.92
CA ASN A 24 -10.88 -3.21 14.43
C ASN A 24 -9.87 -3.61 15.52
N SER A 25 -8.70 -2.98 15.54
CA SER A 25 -7.76 -3.06 16.65
C SER A 25 -7.67 -1.71 17.37
N SER A 26 -7.36 -1.75 18.66
CA SER A 26 -6.95 -0.55 19.40
C SER A 26 -5.51 -0.15 19.08
N ASP A 27 -4.67 -1.13 18.73
CA ASP A 27 -3.24 -0.94 18.43
C ASP A 27 -3.01 -0.83 16.92
N GLU A 28 -2.17 0.12 16.49
CA GLU A 28 -1.69 0.27 15.10
C GLU A 28 -0.77 -0.87 14.66
N HIS A 29 -0.14 -1.55 15.62
CA HIS A 29 0.69 -2.71 15.38
C HIS A 29 0.46 -3.73 16.49
N PRO A 30 -0.48 -4.67 16.31
CA PRO A 30 -0.72 -5.70 17.31
C PRO A 30 0.57 -6.51 17.55
N PRO A 31 1.04 -6.60 18.81
CA PRO A 31 2.43 -6.96 19.14
C PRO A 31 2.85 -8.38 18.77
N LEU A 32 1.90 -9.26 18.44
CA LEU A 32 2.16 -10.63 18.03
C LEU A 32 2.55 -10.74 16.55
N TYR A 33 2.24 -9.75 15.72
CA TYR A 33 2.42 -9.81 14.27
C TYR A 33 3.61 -8.95 13.85
N ILE A 34 4.82 -9.49 14.04
CA ILE A 34 6.08 -8.75 13.85
C ILE A 34 6.81 -9.09 12.55
N HIS A 35 6.43 -10.18 11.89
CA HIS A 35 7.13 -10.67 10.70
C HIS A 35 6.46 -10.16 9.44
N GLU A 36 7.04 -9.15 8.80
CA GLU A 36 6.50 -8.55 7.57
C GLU A 36 6.82 -9.38 6.33
N GLN A 37 5.81 -9.60 5.48
CA GLN A 37 5.96 -10.22 4.15
C GLN A 37 5.20 -9.39 3.10
N PRO A 38 5.86 -8.96 2.01
CA PRO A 38 5.19 -8.38 0.87
C PRO A 38 4.22 -9.37 0.21
N VAL A 39 3.06 -8.88 -0.24
CA VAL A 39 2.07 -9.69 -0.96
C VAL A 39 1.57 -8.94 -2.20
N SER A 40 1.07 -9.68 -3.18
CA SER A 40 0.59 -9.15 -4.46
C SER A 40 -0.72 -9.80 -4.87
N GLY A 41 -1.58 -9.08 -5.60
CA GLY A 41 -2.88 -9.60 -6.06
C GLY A 41 -4.03 -9.35 -5.08
N TRP A 42 -3.79 -8.62 -3.99
CA TRP A 42 -4.78 -8.16 -3.04
C TRP A 42 -4.73 -6.63 -2.86
N PRO A 43 -5.77 -6.01 -2.28
CA PRO A 43 -5.76 -4.58 -1.96
C PRO A 43 -4.65 -4.18 -0.99
N GLU A 44 -4.25 -5.09 -0.10
CA GLU A 44 -3.16 -4.88 0.85
C GLU A 44 -1.81 -5.29 0.25
N SER A 45 -0.78 -4.47 0.46
CA SER A 45 0.57 -4.68 -0.11
C SER A 45 1.50 -5.53 0.76
N ARG A 46 1.12 -5.76 2.03
CA ARG A 46 1.94 -6.48 3.01
C ARG A 46 1.09 -7.15 4.07
N VAL A 47 1.60 -8.26 4.60
CA VAL A 47 1.02 -9.00 5.73
C VAL A 47 2.05 -9.07 6.85
N PHE A 48 1.61 -8.86 8.07
CA PHE A 48 2.40 -9.11 9.27
C PHE A 48 1.99 -10.45 9.88
N TRP A 49 2.93 -11.38 10.01
CA TRP A 49 2.70 -12.74 10.48
C TRP A 49 3.06 -12.90 11.96
N ALA A 50 2.33 -13.79 12.62
CA ALA A 50 2.64 -14.24 13.98
C ALA A 50 3.93 -15.08 14.05
N HIS A 51 4.23 -15.83 12.99
CA HIS A 51 5.47 -16.60 12.84
C HIS A 51 6.16 -16.27 11.52
N GLU A 52 7.49 -16.19 11.55
CA GLU A 52 8.30 -15.84 10.37
C GLU A 52 8.09 -16.83 9.20
N THR A 53 8.14 -18.13 9.50
CA THR A 53 8.10 -19.22 8.51
C THR A 53 7.06 -20.29 8.85
N GLY A 54 6.67 -21.09 7.86
CA GLY A 54 5.70 -22.17 8.04
C GLY A 54 4.26 -21.68 8.18
N PRO A 55 3.32 -22.58 8.56
CA PRO A 55 1.93 -22.22 8.78
C PRO A 55 1.77 -21.08 9.79
N SER A 56 1.03 -20.04 9.44
CA SER A 56 0.84 -18.90 10.32
C SER A 56 -0.45 -18.15 10.00
N VAL A 57 -0.99 -17.47 11.02
CA VAL A 57 -1.96 -16.40 10.83
C VAL A 57 -1.21 -15.08 10.68
N GLY A 58 -1.71 -14.20 9.82
CA GLY A 58 -1.20 -12.86 9.63
C GLY A 58 -2.34 -11.84 9.55
N ILE A 59 -1.97 -10.57 9.63
CA ILE A 59 -2.89 -9.45 9.50
C ILE A 59 -2.32 -8.43 8.53
N ALA A 60 -3.20 -7.80 7.75
CA ALA A 60 -2.83 -6.69 6.90
C ALA A 60 -3.71 -5.47 7.22
N PRO A 61 -3.13 -4.27 7.34
CA PRO A 61 -3.89 -3.06 7.55
C PRO A 61 -4.72 -2.76 6.29
N ILE A 62 -6.02 -2.52 6.48
CA ILE A 62 -6.86 -1.99 5.40
C ILE A 62 -6.59 -0.50 5.35
N LEU A 63 -5.95 -0.04 4.28
CA LEU A 63 -5.85 1.39 4.00
C LEU A 63 -7.27 1.91 3.83
N SER A 64 -7.79 2.64 4.82
CA SER A 64 -8.91 3.53 4.57
C SER A 64 -8.40 4.57 3.59
N CYS A 65 -9.01 4.68 2.41
CA CYS A 65 -8.83 5.87 1.58
C CYS A 65 -9.23 7.10 2.42
N THR A 66 -8.26 7.70 3.12
CA THR A 66 -8.37 9.09 3.53
C THR A 66 -8.04 9.89 2.28
N PRO A 67 -8.95 10.71 1.75
CA PRO A 67 -8.68 11.60 0.64
C PRO A 67 -7.78 12.74 1.14
N ASP A 68 -6.51 12.45 1.37
CA ASP A 68 -5.45 13.44 1.60
C ASP A 68 -4.17 13.06 0.83
N ALA A 69 -4.34 12.31 -0.26
CA ALA A 69 -3.34 12.19 -1.32
C ALA A 69 -3.58 13.22 -2.44
N GLU A 70 -4.22 14.35 -2.13
CA GLU A 70 -4.39 15.47 -3.04
C GLU A 70 -3.59 16.70 -2.59
N ARG A 71 -2.28 16.54 -2.37
CA ARG A 71 -1.30 17.62 -2.53
C ARG A 71 0.08 17.05 -2.88
N ASP A 72 0.22 16.61 -4.12
CA ASP A 72 1.45 16.92 -4.86
C ASP A 72 1.13 17.01 -6.36
N VAL A 73 0.32 18.01 -6.72
CA VAL A 73 0.40 18.58 -8.06
C VAL A 73 1.57 19.54 -8.05
N THR A 74 2.75 19.00 -8.32
CA THR A 74 3.82 19.76 -8.97
C THR A 74 4.10 19.09 -10.31
N SER A 75 3.19 19.29 -11.26
CA SER A 75 3.51 19.12 -12.67
C SER A 75 4.52 20.20 -13.07
N PRO A 76 5.74 19.88 -13.53
CA PRO A 76 6.56 20.86 -14.21
C PRO A 76 5.93 21.15 -15.58
N SER A 77 5.42 22.37 -15.73
CA SER A 77 4.93 22.92 -17.00
C SER A 77 6.06 22.96 -18.05
N PRO A 78 5.83 22.58 -19.32
CA PRO A 78 6.83 22.69 -20.37
C PRO A 78 6.87 24.14 -20.88
N ALA A 79 7.84 24.93 -20.40
CA ALA A 79 8.16 26.23 -20.98
C ALA A 79 8.97 26.04 -22.28
N GLY A 80 8.27 25.70 -23.37
CA GLY A 80 8.78 25.88 -24.73
C GLY A 80 8.66 27.36 -25.13
N SER A 81 9.63 28.18 -24.74
CA SER A 81 9.75 29.56 -25.23
C SER A 81 10.57 29.58 -26.51
N ALA A 82 9.88 29.57 -27.66
CA ALA A 82 10.48 29.97 -28.94
C ALA A 82 10.44 31.50 -29.06
N PRO A 83 11.55 32.19 -29.34
CA PRO A 83 11.50 33.59 -29.73
C PRO A 83 11.25 33.70 -31.24
N LEU A 84 10.10 34.29 -31.61
CA LEU A 84 9.85 34.86 -32.93
C LEU A 84 10.72 36.13 -33.06
N LEU A 85 11.68 36.12 -33.98
CA LEU A 85 12.39 37.31 -34.44
C LEU A 85 12.61 37.21 -35.95
N SER A 86 11.81 37.98 -36.68
CA SER A 86 12.07 38.50 -38.03
C SER A 86 11.67 39.99 -37.99
N PRO A 87 12.09 40.87 -38.93
CA PRO A 87 13.11 40.77 -39.97
C PRO A 87 14.09 41.98 -39.97
N ALA A 88 15.13 41.97 -40.82
CA ALA A 88 15.72 43.20 -41.38
C ALA A 88 16.46 42.90 -42.70
N LEU A 89 16.24 43.78 -43.68
CA LEU A 89 16.89 43.85 -44.99
C LEU A 89 18.39 44.17 -44.87
N ASP A 90 19.20 43.58 -45.76
CA ASP A 90 20.01 44.28 -46.77
C ASP A 90 20.25 43.32 -47.95
#